data_AF-T1APB0-F1
#
_entry.id   AF-T1APB0-F1
#
_cell.length_a   1.000
_cell.length_b   1.000
_cell.length_c   1.000
_cell.angle_alpha   90.00
_cell.angle_beta   90.00
_cell.angle_gamma   90.00
#
_symmetry.space_group_name_H-M   'P 1'
#
loop_
_entity.id
_entity.type
_entity.pdbx_description
1 polymer ?
#
loop_
_entity_poly.entity_id
_entity_poly.type
_entity_poly.pdbx_seq_one_letter_code
_entity_poly.pdbx_strand_id
1 'polypeptide(L)'
;EENYVPVEEEHNLLLTTVHKAKGREFDNVIYLPTSRTAKESFVDMAVYSIIKAAKGIDIHEELDEEQIRVDFVAFTRAKDRLYVVANQKNDSRYTVDGFETEILSTDDEIAPDDNRFNEAYAMFVNGREDDARKKITPNDPWMFNLIKNYFSSDKNLSYSLLERAEDPYELLKERIL
;
A
#
# COMPACT_ATOMS: atom_id res chain seq x y z
N GLU A 1 -11.76 36.19 15.74
CA GLU A 1 -11.15 35.59 14.54
C GLU A 1 -9.66 35.61 14.74
N GLU A 2 -9.07 34.49 15.16
CA GLU A 2 -7.61 34.33 15.14
C GLU A 2 -7.25 33.79 13.76
N ASN A 3 -6.57 34.63 12.97
CA ASN A 3 -6.02 34.25 11.67
C ASN A 3 -4.84 33.30 11.89
N TYR A 4 -5.12 32.00 11.81
CA TYR A 4 -4.08 30.98 11.71
C TYR A 4 -3.45 31.09 10.32
N VAL A 5 -2.22 31.57 10.26
CA VAL A 5 -1.36 31.49 9.07
C VAL A 5 -0.54 30.20 9.23
N PRO A 6 -0.76 29.16 8.41
CA PRO A 6 0.05 27.95 8.50
C PRO A 6 1.49 28.27 8.16
N VAL A 7 2.43 27.73 8.92
CA VAL A 7 3.85 27.73 8.54
C VAL A 7 3.96 26.85 7.30
N GLU A 8 4.32 27.46 6.16
CA GLU A 8 4.61 26.74 4.92
C GLU A 8 5.97 26.04 5.07
N GLU A 9 5.95 24.85 5.68
CA GLU A 9 6.99 23.87 5.38
C GLU A 9 6.77 23.42 3.94
N GLU A 10 7.72 23.72 3.04
CA GLU A 10 7.73 23.22 1.66
C GLU A 10 7.83 21.69 1.68
N HIS A 11 6.68 21.04 1.76
CA HIS A 11 6.59 19.61 1.58
C HIS A 11 6.42 19.31 0.09
N ASN A 12 7.48 18.80 -0.54
CA ASN A 12 7.44 18.35 -1.94
C ASN A 12 6.43 17.21 -2.17
N LEU A 13 5.99 16.52 -1.10
CA LEU A 13 5.01 15.44 -1.15
C LEU A 13 4.12 15.49 0.11
N LEU A 14 2.80 15.47 -0.08
CA LEU A 14 1.82 15.41 1.01
C LEU A 14 0.96 14.15 0.90
N LEU A 15 1.05 13.28 1.91
CA LEU A 15 0.12 12.15 2.08
C LEU A 15 -0.99 12.55 3.05
N THR A 16 -2.24 12.56 2.58
CA THR A 16 -3.40 12.95 3.40
C THR A 16 -4.67 12.23 2.97
N THR A 17 -5.73 12.31 3.77
CA THR A 17 -7.06 11.81 3.41
C THR A 17 -7.83 12.88 2.63
N VAL A 18 -8.76 12.45 1.76
CA VAL A 18 -9.63 13.37 0.99
C VAL A 18 -10.35 14.36 1.91
N HIS A 19 -10.81 13.91 3.08
CA HIS A 19 -11.47 14.74 4.07
C HIS A 19 -10.60 15.89 4.58
N LYS A 20 -9.30 15.65 4.78
CA LYS A 20 -8.33 16.68 5.22
C LYS A 20 -7.84 17.56 4.08
N ALA A 21 -7.95 17.10 2.84
CA ALA A 21 -7.60 17.85 1.63
C ALA A 21 -8.73 18.78 1.14
N LYS A 22 -9.92 18.73 1.74
CA LYS A 22 -11.05 19.61 1.38
C LYS A 22 -10.62 21.09 1.48
N GLY A 23 -10.87 21.85 0.42
CA GLY A 23 -10.52 23.28 0.35
C GLY A 23 -9.04 23.57 0.07
N ARG A 24 -8.22 22.54 -0.22
CA ARG A 24 -6.84 22.69 -0.70
C ARG A 24 -6.75 22.34 -2.18
N GLU A 25 -5.72 22.81 -2.87
CA GLU A 25 -5.43 22.46 -4.26
C GLU A 25 -3.95 22.08 -4.37
N PHE A 26 -3.64 21.19 -5.30
CA PHE A 26 -2.30 20.69 -5.55
C PHE A 26 -2.04 20.65 -7.05
N ASP A 27 -0.81 20.91 -7.48
CA ASP A 27 -0.45 20.84 -8.90
C ASP A 27 -0.67 19.42 -9.45
N ASN A 28 -0.23 18.40 -8.71
CA ASN A 28 -0.38 17.00 -9.08
C ASN A 28 -1.01 16.19 -7.93
N VAL A 29 -1.95 15.31 -8.25
CA VAL A 29 -2.62 14.44 -7.26
C VAL A 29 -2.53 12.99 -7.68
N ILE A 30 -2.10 12.13 -6.76
CA ILE A 30 -2.22 10.68 -6.87
C ILE A 30 -3.35 10.25 -5.92
N TYR A 31 -4.44 9.77 -6.48
CA TYR A 31 -5.63 9.35 -5.76
C TYR A 31 -5.72 7.83 -5.69
N LEU A 32 -5.84 7.30 -4.46
CA LEU A 32 -6.01 5.88 -4.19
C LEU A 32 -7.43 5.64 -3.66
N PRO A 33 -8.42 5.35 -4.52
CA PRO A 33 -9.77 5.03 -4.08
C PRO A 33 -9.79 3.74 -3.27
N THR A 34 -10.51 3.77 -2.17
CA THR A 34 -10.80 2.59 -1.37
C THR A 34 -12.24 2.17 -1.59
N SER A 35 -12.45 1.00 -2.20
CA SER A 35 -13.77 0.38 -2.27
C SER A 35 -14.03 -0.43 -1.01
N ARG A 36 -15.05 -0.07 -0.23
CA ARG A 36 -15.52 -0.93 0.85
C ARG A 36 -16.32 -2.08 0.26
N THR A 37 -15.72 -3.27 0.20
CA THR A 37 -16.52 -4.52 0.19
C THR A 37 -17.05 -4.72 1.60
N ALA A 38 -18.20 -4.14 1.92
CA ALA A 38 -18.85 -4.38 3.20
C ALA A 38 -19.32 -5.85 3.23
N LYS A 39 -18.74 -6.66 4.13
CA LYS A 39 -19.43 -7.85 4.61
C LYS A 39 -20.48 -7.38 5.59
N GLU A 40 -21.71 -7.26 5.14
CA GLU A 40 -22.81 -6.81 6.00
C GLU A 40 -23.19 -7.93 6.96
N SER A 41 -23.31 -7.58 8.23
CA SER A 41 -23.83 -8.51 9.24
C SER A 41 -25.37 -8.55 9.17
N PHE A 42 -25.97 -9.59 9.75
CA PHE A 42 -27.43 -9.66 9.90
C PHE A 42 -28.00 -8.46 10.66
N VAL A 43 -27.24 -7.92 11.63
CA VAL A 43 -27.64 -6.75 12.40
C VAL A 43 -27.69 -5.52 11.51
N ASP A 44 -26.68 -5.33 10.64
CA ASP A 44 -26.66 -4.21 9.69
C ASP A 44 -27.87 -4.26 8.76
N MET A 45 -28.19 -5.45 8.23
CA MET A 45 -29.35 -5.64 7.36
C MET A 45 -30.68 -5.33 8.05
N ALA A 46 -30.84 -5.73 9.32
CA ALA A 46 -32.03 -5.42 10.10
C ALA A 46 -32.17 -3.90 10.34
N VAL A 47 -31.06 -3.24 10.69
CA VAL A 47 -31.03 -1.78 10.90
C VAL A 47 -31.34 -1.03 9.61
N TYR A 48 -30.76 -1.45 8.48
CA TYR A 48 -31.04 -0.85 7.18
C TYR A 48 -32.51 -0.98 6.78
N SER A 49 -33.09 -2.17 7.00
CA SER A 49 -34.50 -2.43 6.74
C SER A 49 -35.42 -1.52 7.56
N ILE A 50 -35.10 -1.31 8.84
CA ILE A 50 -35.86 -0.41 9.73
C ILE A 50 -35.74 1.04 9.26
N ILE A 51 -34.54 1.51 8.92
CA ILE A 51 -34.33 2.89 8.45
C ILE A 51 -35.08 3.13 7.13
N LYS A 52 -35.01 2.18 6.21
CA LYS A 52 -35.74 2.23 4.94
C LYS A 52 -37.25 2.26 5.16
N ALA A 53 -37.78 1.41 6.04
CA ALA A 53 -39.21 1.38 6.34
C ALA A 53 -39.70 2.64 7.09
N ALA A 54 -38.90 3.18 8.01
CA ALA A 54 -39.30 4.29 8.86
C ALA A 54 -39.11 5.67 8.21
N LYS A 55 -38.05 5.84 7.41
CA LYS A 55 -37.68 7.14 6.82
C LYS A 55 -37.74 7.17 5.29
N GLY A 56 -37.92 6.01 4.64
CA GLY A 56 -37.88 5.91 3.18
C GLY A 56 -36.48 6.10 2.58
N ILE A 57 -35.42 6.08 3.41
CA ILE A 57 -34.04 6.31 2.97
C ILE A 57 -33.38 4.96 2.65
N ASP A 58 -32.81 4.83 1.46
CA ASP A 58 -31.98 3.68 1.10
C ASP A 58 -30.51 3.95 1.42
N ILE A 59 -29.99 3.25 2.43
CA ILE A 59 -28.62 3.49 2.92
C ILE A 59 -27.58 3.01 1.90
N HIS A 60 -27.87 2.01 1.08
CA HIS A 60 -26.91 1.56 0.08
C HIS A 60 -26.70 2.62 -0.99
N GLU A 61 -27.80 3.25 -1.44
CA GLU A 61 -27.76 4.37 -2.37
C GLU A 61 -27.00 5.57 -1.77
N GLU A 62 -27.29 5.93 -0.52
CA GLU A 62 -26.57 7.00 0.18
C GLU A 62 -25.06 6.74 0.31
N LEU A 63 -24.66 5.48 0.53
CA LEU A 63 -23.25 5.10 0.61
C LEU A 63 -22.56 5.16 -0.76
N ASP A 64 -23.23 4.73 -1.82
CA ASP A 64 -22.72 4.82 -3.18
C ASP A 64 -22.56 6.28 -3.61
N GLU A 65 -23.54 7.13 -3.31
CA GLU A 65 -23.46 8.57 -3.56
C GLU A 65 -22.34 9.25 -2.75
N GLU A 66 -22.15 8.86 -1.48
CA GLU A 66 -21.05 9.40 -0.67
C GLU A 66 -19.69 9.07 -1.29
N GLN A 67 -19.52 7.85 -1.81
CA GLN A 67 -18.29 7.50 -2.52
C GLN A 67 -18.10 8.39 -3.75
N ILE A 68 -19.15 8.64 -4.54
CA ILE A 68 -19.08 9.56 -5.70
C ILE A 68 -18.69 10.98 -5.25
N ARG A 69 -19.24 11.48 -4.14
CA ARG A 69 -18.88 12.79 -3.58
C ARG A 69 -17.41 12.85 -3.16
N VAL A 70 -16.89 11.78 -2.57
CA VAL A 70 -15.47 11.68 -2.20
C VAL A 70 -14.58 11.68 -3.43
N ASP A 71 -14.92 10.89 -4.45
CA ASP A 71 -14.18 10.83 -5.72
C ASP A 71 -14.15 12.22 -6.39
N PHE A 72 -15.30 12.90 -6.46
CA PHE A 72 -15.41 14.26 -6.99
C PHE A 72 -14.52 15.26 -6.26
N VAL A 73 -14.52 15.22 -4.92
CA VAL A 73 -13.65 16.08 -4.13
C VAL A 73 -12.18 15.79 -4.45
N ALA A 74 -11.78 14.52 -4.53
CA ALA A 74 -10.41 14.13 -4.83
C ALA A 74 -9.96 14.60 -6.23
N PHE A 75 -10.79 14.42 -7.25
CA PHE A 75 -10.48 14.83 -8.62
C PHE A 75 -10.30 16.34 -8.75
N THR A 76 -11.16 17.10 -8.07
CA THR A 76 -11.09 18.57 -8.06
C THR A 76 -9.96 19.14 -7.20
N ARG A 77 -9.14 18.31 -6.54
CA ARG A 77 -7.92 18.79 -5.86
C ARG A 77 -6.75 18.97 -6.82
N ALA A 78 -6.78 18.33 -7.99
CA ALA A 78 -5.72 18.36 -8.98
C ALA A 78 -5.88 19.57 -9.89
N LYS A 79 -4.83 20.39 -10.00
CA LYS A 79 -4.80 21.54 -10.89
C LYS A 79 -4.25 21.20 -12.27
N ASP A 80 -3.17 20.41 -12.33
CA ASP A 80 -2.51 20.07 -13.59
C ASP A 80 -2.70 18.60 -13.96
N ARG A 81 -2.36 17.66 -13.06
CA ARG A 81 -2.44 16.21 -13.34
C ARG A 81 -3.08 15.41 -12.23
N LEU A 82 -3.95 14.49 -12.61
CA LEU A 82 -4.60 13.53 -11.73
C LEU A 82 -4.20 12.11 -12.15
N TYR A 83 -3.69 11.34 -11.20
CA TYR A 83 -3.44 9.91 -11.35
C TYR A 83 -4.40 9.16 -10.43
N VAL A 84 -5.18 8.22 -10.96
CA VAL A 84 -6.08 7.37 -10.17
C VAL A 84 -5.54 5.96 -10.16
N VAL A 85 -5.15 5.47 -8.99
CA VAL A 85 -4.59 4.12 -8.82
C VAL A 85 -5.61 3.24 -8.12
N ALA A 86 -6.34 2.47 -8.91
CA ALA A 86 -7.41 1.60 -8.42
C ALA A 86 -7.07 0.12 -8.60
N ASN A 87 -7.69 -0.73 -7.78
CA ASN A 87 -7.68 -2.18 -8.00
C ASN A 87 -8.41 -2.51 -9.31
N GLN A 88 -7.97 -3.56 -10.02
CA GLN A 88 -8.60 -4.09 -11.23
C GLN A 88 -10.13 -4.28 -11.12
N LYS A 89 -10.65 -4.60 -9.93
CA LYS A 89 -12.10 -4.71 -9.70
C LYS A 89 -12.86 -3.40 -9.91
N ASN A 90 -12.21 -2.26 -9.73
CA ASN A 90 -12.78 -0.94 -9.88
C ASN A 90 -12.30 -0.23 -11.15
N ASP A 91 -11.56 -0.93 -12.02
CA ASP A 91 -11.00 -0.36 -13.27
C ASP A 91 -12.10 0.30 -14.12
N SER A 92 -13.21 -0.41 -14.33
CA SER A 92 -14.35 0.09 -15.11
C SER A 92 -15.01 1.36 -14.55
N ARG A 93 -14.81 1.67 -13.26
CA ARG A 93 -15.38 2.88 -12.62
C ARG A 93 -14.53 4.12 -12.90
N TYR A 94 -13.22 3.96 -13.08
CA TYR A 94 -12.28 5.07 -13.19
C TYR A 94 -11.67 5.21 -14.58
N THR A 95 -11.87 4.24 -15.47
CA THR A 95 -11.48 4.33 -16.88
C THR A 95 -12.45 5.22 -17.64
N VAL A 96 -11.91 6.26 -18.28
CA VAL A 96 -12.64 7.24 -19.07
C VAL A 96 -12.06 7.28 -20.48
N ASP A 97 -12.92 7.16 -21.49
CA ASP A 97 -12.51 7.22 -22.90
C ASP A 97 -11.75 8.52 -23.20
N GLY A 98 -10.57 8.38 -23.81
CA GLY A 98 -9.71 9.52 -24.18
C GLY A 98 -8.63 9.87 -23.17
N PHE A 99 -8.53 9.16 -22.05
CA PHE A 99 -7.42 9.26 -21.09
C PHE A 99 -6.52 8.03 -21.15
N GLU A 100 -5.27 8.18 -20.73
CA GLU A 100 -4.30 7.07 -20.67
C GLU A 100 -4.63 6.15 -19.49
N THR A 101 -4.73 4.84 -19.79
CA THR A 101 -4.94 3.78 -18.79
C THR A 101 -3.79 2.80 -18.91
N GLU A 102 -3.06 2.60 -17.82
CA GLU A 102 -2.00 1.60 -17.72
C GLU A 102 -2.36 0.57 -16.64
N ILE A 103 -2.21 -0.70 -16.98
CA ILE A 103 -2.34 -1.80 -16.01
C ILE A 103 -0.94 -2.09 -15.48
N LEU A 104 -0.70 -1.73 -14.23
CA LEU A 104 0.55 -2.05 -13.55
C LEU A 104 0.58 -3.56 -13.22
N SER A 105 1.41 -4.32 -13.94
CA SER A 105 1.69 -5.72 -13.62
C SER A 105 2.49 -5.80 -12.32
N THR A 106 1.95 -6.51 -11.31
CA THR A 106 2.60 -6.71 -9.99
C THR A 106 3.68 -7.81 -10.03
N ASP A 107 4.20 -8.16 -11.21
CA ASP A 107 5.09 -9.32 -11.36
C ASP A 107 6.43 -9.14 -10.62
N ASP A 108 6.80 -7.92 -10.22
CA ASP A 108 8.08 -7.59 -9.57
C ASP A 108 8.00 -7.22 -8.07
N GLU A 109 6.79 -7.15 -7.47
CA GLU A 109 6.65 -6.88 -6.03
C GLU A 109 5.99 -8.07 -5.33
N ILE A 110 6.82 -8.90 -4.69
CA ILE A 110 6.35 -9.88 -3.71
C ILE A 110 5.70 -9.08 -2.59
N ALA A 111 4.37 -8.93 -2.65
CA ALA A 111 3.61 -8.40 -1.53
C ALA A 111 4.08 -9.13 -0.27
N PRO A 112 4.42 -8.43 0.83
CA PRO A 112 4.76 -9.10 2.07
C PRO A 112 3.60 -10.05 2.38
N ASP A 113 3.91 -11.34 2.49
CA ASP A 113 2.93 -12.37 2.79
C ASP A 113 2.42 -12.12 4.21
N ASP A 114 1.46 -11.21 4.33
CA ASP A 114 0.83 -10.80 5.58
C ASP A 114 0.23 -12.04 6.27
N ASN A 115 -0.19 -13.02 5.46
CA ASN A 115 -0.65 -14.32 5.92
C ASN A 115 0.45 -15.11 6.63
N ARG A 116 1.69 -15.10 6.15
CA ARG A 116 2.82 -15.77 6.81
C ARG A 116 3.08 -15.26 8.21
N PHE A 117 3.05 -13.94 8.40
CA PHE A 117 3.26 -13.33 9.72
C PHE A 117 2.06 -13.52 10.64
N ASN A 118 0.84 -13.42 10.10
CA ASN A 118 -0.40 -13.70 10.84
C ASN A 118 -0.50 -15.17 11.28
N GLU A 119 -0.13 -16.12 10.41
CA GLU A 119 -0.07 -17.56 10.72
C GLU A 119 0.99 -17.84 11.78
N ALA A 120 2.18 -17.26 11.66
CA ALA A 120 3.24 -17.43 12.65
C ALA A 120 2.84 -16.86 14.02
N TYR A 121 2.19 -15.70 14.04
CA TYR A 121 1.67 -15.10 15.27
C TYR A 121 0.59 -15.98 15.93
N ALA A 122 -0.35 -16.52 15.14
CA ALA A 122 -1.34 -17.47 15.64
C ALA A 122 -0.69 -18.74 16.21
N MET A 123 0.36 -19.27 15.58
CA MET A 123 1.11 -20.43 16.10
C MET A 123 1.84 -20.10 17.41
N PHE A 124 2.42 -18.91 17.53
CA PHE A 124 3.08 -18.44 18.76
C PHE A 124 2.09 -18.32 19.92
N VAL A 125 0.93 -17.68 19.72
CA VAL A 125 -0.11 -17.55 20.76
C VAL A 125 -0.65 -18.91 21.21
N ASN A 126 -0.69 -19.90 20.31
CA ASN A 126 -1.10 -21.27 20.62
C ASN A 126 0.02 -22.12 21.26
N GLY A 127 1.15 -21.53 21.67
CA GLY A 127 2.26 -22.22 22.34
C GLY A 127 3.14 -23.07 21.42
N ARG A 128 3.02 -22.90 20.09
CA ARG A 128 3.83 -23.60 19.08
C ARG A 128 4.97 -22.71 18.58
N GLU A 129 5.86 -22.36 19.50
CA GLU A 129 6.94 -21.39 19.25
C GLU A 129 7.92 -21.85 18.16
N ASP A 130 8.29 -23.14 18.14
CA ASP A 130 9.22 -23.69 17.14
C ASP A 130 8.66 -23.62 15.71
N ASP A 131 7.35 -23.85 15.56
CA ASP A 131 6.68 -23.81 14.26
C ASP A 131 6.54 -22.37 13.77
N ALA A 132 6.20 -21.44 14.67
CA ALA A 132 6.19 -20.01 14.38
C ALA A 132 7.57 -19.51 13.93
N ARG A 133 8.64 -19.95 14.61
CA ARG A 133 10.02 -19.57 14.28
C ARG A 133 10.45 -20.10 12.90
N LYS A 134 10.11 -21.35 12.57
CA LYS A 134 10.36 -21.91 11.23
C LYS A 134 9.60 -21.14 10.15
N LYS A 135 8.37 -20.74 10.44
CA LYS A 135 7.54 -19.98 9.49
C LYS A 135 8.08 -18.57 9.28
N ILE A 136 8.57 -17.88 10.32
CA ILE A 136 9.15 -16.52 10.23
C ILE A 136 10.54 -16.54 9.58
N THR A 137 11.34 -17.57 9.82
CA THR A 137 12.70 -17.66 9.26
C THR A 137 12.61 -17.75 7.74
N PRO A 138 13.10 -16.77 6.96
CA PRO A 138 13.11 -16.86 5.51
C PRO A 138 14.00 -18.03 5.11
N ASN A 139 13.39 -19.09 4.60
CA ASN A 139 14.11 -20.14 3.88
C ASN A 139 14.36 -19.70 2.43
N ASP A 140 14.71 -18.42 2.26
CA ASP A 140 14.90 -17.82 0.95
C ASP A 140 16.41 -17.89 0.60
N PRO A 141 16.80 -18.71 -0.39
CA PRO A 141 18.19 -18.91 -0.74
C PRO A 141 18.83 -17.68 -1.41
N TRP A 142 18.08 -16.60 -1.68
CA TRP A 142 18.57 -15.46 -2.45
C TRP A 142 19.88 -14.88 -1.92
N MET A 143 20.01 -14.67 -0.61
CA MET A 143 21.22 -14.10 0.01
C MET A 143 22.41 -15.04 -0.14
N PHE A 144 22.18 -16.34 0.07
CA PHE A 144 23.20 -17.36 -0.12
C PHE A 144 23.63 -17.45 -1.59
N ASN A 145 22.68 -17.41 -2.52
CA ASN A 145 22.94 -17.41 -3.95
C ASN A 145 23.66 -16.14 -4.41
N LEU A 146 23.33 -14.98 -3.84
CA LEU A 146 23.98 -13.70 -4.13
C LEU A 146 25.46 -13.76 -3.74
N ILE A 147 25.75 -14.16 -2.50
CA ILE A 147 27.11 -14.33 -1.99
C ILE A 147 27.86 -15.38 -2.85
N LYS A 148 27.22 -16.52 -3.12
CA LYS A 148 27.81 -17.57 -3.96
C LYS A 148 28.15 -17.07 -5.36
N ASN A 149 27.27 -16.32 -6.01
CA ASN A 149 27.49 -15.77 -7.35
C ASN A 149 28.61 -14.73 -7.37
N TYR A 150 28.70 -13.89 -6.34
CA TYR A 150 29.77 -12.91 -6.19
C TYR A 150 31.16 -13.58 -6.16
N PHE A 151 31.31 -14.68 -5.41
CA PHE A 151 32.58 -15.41 -5.34
C PHE A 151 32.80 -16.41 -6.48
N SER A 152 31.74 -16.87 -7.15
CA SER A 152 31.84 -17.78 -8.30
C SER A 152 32.23 -17.05 -9.60
N SER A 153 32.20 -15.72 -9.61
CA SER A 153 32.68 -14.92 -10.74
C SER A 153 34.18 -14.66 -10.58
N ASP A 154 34.98 -15.27 -11.46
CA ASP A 154 36.46 -15.30 -11.44
C ASP A 154 37.18 -13.92 -11.40
N LYS A 155 36.44 -12.81 -11.46
CA LYS A 155 37.00 -11.45 -11.58
C LYS A 155 37.00 -10.63 -10.29
N ASN A 156 36.47 -11.15 -9.17
CA ASN A 156 36.22 -10.33 -7.98
C ASN A 156 37.23 -10.51 -6.84
N LEU A 157 38.16 -11.48 -6.91
CA LEU A 157 39.20 -11.65 -5.89
C LEU A 157 40.35 -10.66 -6.13
N SER A 158 40.32 -9.57 -5.36
CA SER A 158 41.41 -8.57 -5.29
C SER A 158 42.08 -8.60 -3.91
N TYR A 159 43.32 -8.11 -3.82
CA TYR A 159 44.03 -8.03 -2.55
C TYR A 159 43.31 -7.14 -1.52
N SER A 160 42.67 -6.05 -1.98
CA SER A 160 41.82 -5.19 -1.15
C SER A 160 40.56 -5.88 -0.61
N LEU A 161 40.15 -7.01 -1.22
CA LEU A 161 39.05 -7.83 -0.71
C LEU A 161 39.51 -8.66 0.50
N LEU A 162 40.75 -9.14 0.49
CA LEU A 162 41.32 -9.95 1.57
C LEU A 162 41.50 -9.13 2.86
N GLU A 163 41.87 -7.85 2.74
CA GLU A 163 41.93 -6.93 3.89
C GLU A 163 40.56 -6.68 4.51
N ARG A 164 39.50 -6.60 3.70
CA ARG A 164 38.11 -6.44 4.18
C ARG A 164 37.46 -7.75 4.63
N ALA A 165 38.04 -8.91 4.32
CA ALA A 165 37.53 -10.19 4.80
C ALA A 165 37.66 -10.36 6.32
N GLU A 166 38.47 -9.51 6.98
CA GLU A 166 38.52 -9.41 8.44
C GLU A 166 37.20 -8.89 9.05
N ASP A 167 36.40 -8.13 8.29
CA ASP A 167 35.04 -7.73 8.66
C ASP A 167 34.01 -8.20 7.61
N PRO A 168 33.45 -9.42 7.78
CA PRO A 168 32.49 -9.99 6.85
C PRO A 168 31.22 -9.16 6.66
N TYR A 169 30.85 -8.32 7.63
CA TYR A 169 29.63 -7.51 7.55
C TYR A 169 29.82 -6.32 6.62
N GLU A 170 30.92 -5.57 6.78
CA GLU A 170 31.26 -4.46 5.89
C GLU A 170 31.55 -4.95 4.47
N LEU A 171 32.16 -6.13 4.32
CA LEU A 171 32.35 -6.78 3.03
C LEU A 171 31.01 -7.03 2.30
N LEU A 172 30.03 -7.59 3.01
CA LEU A 172 28.70 -7.86 2.46
C LEU A 172 28.03 -6.56 1.98
N LYS A 173 28.11 -5.49 2.79
CA LYS A 173 27.44 -4.22 2.55
C LYS A 173 28.08 -3.36 1.45
N GLU A 174 29.40 -3.36 1.33
CA GLU A 174 30.11 -2.47 0.39
C GLU A 174 30.40 -3.12 -0.98
N ARG A 175 30.33 -4.44 -1.09
CA ARG A 175 30.79 -5.18 -2.27
C ARG A 175 29.81 -6.21 -2.84
N ILE A 176 28.91 -6.75 -2.03
CA ILE A 176 28.01 -7.85 -2.43
C ILE A 176 26.56 -7.37 -2.59
N LEU A 177 26.07 -6.57 -1.64
CA LEU A 177 24.80 -5.83 -1.72
C LEU A 177 24.96 -4.56 -2.55
#